data_AF-A0AAU7S6E9-F1
#
_entry.id   AF-A0AAU7S6E9-F1
#
_cell.length_a   1.000
_cell.length_b   1.000
_cell.length_c   1.000
_cell.angle_alpha   90.00
_cell.angle_beta   90.00
_cell.angle_gamma   90.00
#
_symmetry.space_group_name_H-M   'P 1'
#
loop_
_entity.id
_entity.type
_entity.pdbx_description
1 polymer ?
#
loop_
_entity_poly.entity_id
_entity_poly.type
_entity_poly.pdbx_seq_one_letter_code
_entity_poly.pdbx_strand_id
1 'polypeptide(L)'
;MDAKSGLSDSCIMIAQPYQLYVERTDARKNMARFYAMSIEPTLFGEVCVVRRWGRIGSGGQRMVHHFQREEEAVGLFLELLRQKRRRGYCPRSHLTRLATVSPMAEGCPAK
;
A
#
# COMPACT_ATOMS: atom_id res chain seq x y z
N MET A 1 -40.43 -0.23 -30.21
CA MET A 1 -40.47 -1.61 -29.68
C MET A 1 -39.28 -2.32 -30.27
N ASP A 2 -38.15 -2.57 -29.62
CA ASP A 2 -37.73 -2.49 -28.21
C ASP A 2 -36.19 -2.39 -28.23
N ALA A 3 -35.63 -1.37 -27.58
CA ALA A 3 -34.74 -1.49 -26.43
C ALA A 3 -33.88 -2.78 -26.41
N LYS A 4 -32.55 -2.59 -26.46
CA LYS A 4 -31.68 -3.12 -25.41
C LYS A 4 -30.32 -2.43 -25.38
N SER A 5 -30.23 -1.57 -24.36
CA SER A 5 -29.09 -1.40 -23.45
C SER A 5 -27.75 -1.06 -24.06
N GLY A 6 -27.40 0.22 -23.90
CA GLY A 6 -26.04 0.71 -24.00
C GLY A 6 -25.09 -0.12 -23.14
N LEU A 7 -24.00 -0.52 -23.77
CA LEU A 7 -22.79 -0.92 -23.08
C LEU A 7 -22.19 0.34 -22.46
N SER A 8 -22.70 0.70 -21.29
CA SER A 8 -22.02 1.60 -20.37
C SER A 8 -20.83 0.87 -19.76
N ASP A 9 -19.78 0.66 -20.55
CA ASP A 9 -18.48 0.15 -20.08
C ASP A 9 -17.43 1.28 -20.06
N SER A 10 -17.89 2.50 -19.73
CA SER A 10 -17.07 3.72 -19.85
C SER A 10 -16.54 4.28 -18.52
N CYS A 11 -16.78 3.66 -17.36
CA CYS A 11 -16.53 4.35 -16.08
C CYS A 11 -15.80 3.58 -14.96
N ILE A 12 -15.43 2.31 -15.12
CA ILE A 12 -14.71 1.57 -14.06
C ILE A 12 -13.46 0.89 -14.63
N MET A 13 -12.48 1.68 -15.05
CA MET A 13 -11.11 1.17 -15.19
C MET A 13 -10.15 2.19 -14.61
N ILE A 14 -10.05 2.22 -13.28
CA ILE A 14 -8.76 2.53 -12.68
C ILE A 14 -7.88 1.32 -13.01
N ALA A 15 -7.23 1.33 -14.18
CA ALA A 15 -6.48 0.19 -14.75
C ALA A 15 -5.37 -0.34 -13.82
N GLN A 16 -5.01 0.43 -12.78
CA GLN A 16 -4.21 -0.03 -11.67
C GLN A 16 -4.86 0.40 -10.35
N PRO A 17 -5.15 -0.53 -9.42
CA PRO A 17 -5.61 -0.14 -8.09
C PRO A 17 -4.51 0.67 -7.40
N TYR A 18 -4.74 1.96 -7.14
CA TYR A 18 -3.82 2.82 -6.40
C TYR A 18 -3.79 2.44 -4.92
N GLN A 19 -3.26 1.26 -4.61
CA GLN A 19 -3.12 0.75 -3.26
C GLN A 19 -1.64 0.62 -2.92
N LEU A 20 -1.24 1.28 -1.83
CA LEU A 20 0.14 1.25 -1.35
C LEU A 20 0.17 0.90 0.13
N TYR A 21 1.09 0.03 0.47
CA TYR A 21 1.44 -0.30 1.85
C TYR A 21 2.95 -0.15 2.04
N VAL A 22 3.34 0.71 2.99
CA VAL A 22 4.73 0.95 3.34
C VAL A 22 4.93 0.84 4.84
N GLU A 23 6.08 0.31 5.23
CA GLU A 23 6.46 0.11 6.62
C GLU A 23 7.68 0.95 6.94
N ARG A 24 7.83 1.27 8.22
CA ARG A 24 9.06 1.80 8.78
C ARG A 24 9.38 1.00 10.04
N THR A 25 10.47 0.25 9.95
CA THR A 25 10.96 -0.60 11.03
C THR A 25 12.37 -0.17 11.42
N ASP A 26 12.57 0.12 12.71
CA ASP A 26 13.87 0.41 13.31
C ASP A 26 13.98 -0.40 14.60
N ALA A 27 14.76 -1.49 14.54
CA ALA A 27 14.94 -2.41 15.66
C ALA A 27 15.65 -1.73 16.85
N ARG A 28 16.57 -0.79 16.57
CA ARG A 28 17.32 -0.08 17.62
C ARG A 28 16.43 0.85 18.44
N LYS A 29 15.29 1.26 17.89
CA LYS A 29 14.32 2.17 18.52
C LYS A 29 12.99 1.50 18.88
N ASN A 30 12.90 0.16 18.80
CA ASN A 30 11.64 -0.59 18.98
C ASN A 30 10.46 0.05 18.22
N MET A 31 10.73 0.44 16.98
CA MET A 31 9.79 1.19 16.14
C MET A 31 9.34 0.30 14.99
N ALA A 32 8.05 -0.04 14.99
CA ALA A 32 7.42 -0.78 13.90
C ALA A 32 6.12 -0.08 13.54
N ARG A 33 6.12 0.72 12.47
CA ARG A 33 4.95 1.50 12.03
C ARG A 33 4.59 1.18 10.60
N PHE A 34 3.29 1.13 10.31
CA PHE A 34 2.80 1.01 8.94
C PHE A 34 2.12 2.30 8.49
N TYR A 35 2.07 2.47 7.18
CA TYR A 35 1.27 3.45 6.50
C TYR A 35 0.68 2.81 5.24
N ALA A 36 -0.64 2.78 5.16
CA ALA A 36 -1.38 2.27 4.02
C ALA A 36 -2.22 3.40 3.42
N MET A 37 -2.33 3.42 2.11
CA MET A 37 -3.13 4.40 1.39
C MET A 37 -3.75 3.78 0.15
N SER A 38 -5.02 4.09 -0.10
CA SER A 38 -5.76 3.68 -1.28
C SER A 38 -6.52 4.86 -1.89
N ILE A 39 -6.66 4.88 -3.21
CA ILE A 39 -7.63 5.73 -3.89
C ILE A 39 -8.83 4.84 -4.24
N GLU A 40 -10.01 5.22 -3.77
CA GLU A 40 -11.25 4.46 -3.93
C GLU A 40 -12.32 5.39 -4.54
N PRO A 41 -13.06 4.94 -5.57
CA PRO A 41 -14.22 5.68 -6.05
C PRO A 41 -15.37 5.58 -5.03
N THR A 42 -16.18 6.62 -4.94
CA THR A 42 -17.40 6.63 -4.10
C THR A 42 -18.62 6.26 -4.94
N LEU A 43 -19.71 5.88 -4.27
CA LEU A 43 -20.99 5.55 -4.92
C LEU A 43 -21.61 6.74 -5.67
N PHE A 44 -21.15 7.96 -5.39
CA PHE A 44 -21.66 9.20 -5.98
C PHE A 44 -20.79 9.70 -7.15
N GLY A 45 -19.82 8.89 -7.60
CA GLY A 45 -18.90 9.28 -8.68
C GLY A 45 -17.78 10.23 -8.25
N GLU A 46 -17.63 10.46 -6.94
CA GLU A 46 -16.48 11.18 -6.39
C GLU A 46 -15.31 10.21 -6.18
N VAL A 47 -14.14 10.76 -5.85
CA VAL A 47 -12.95 9.95 -5.54
C VAL A 47 -12.49 10.28 -4.13
N CYS A 48 -12.07 9.26 -3.38
CA CYS A 48 -11.53 9.47 -2.05
C CYS A 48 -10.17 8.80 -1.85
N VAL A 49 -9.32 9.45 -1.07
CA VAL A 49 -8.05 8.88 -0.61
C VAL A 49 -8.23 8.39 0.82
N VAL A 50 -8.20 7.08 1.00
CA VAL A 50 -8.24 6.43 2.31
C VAL A 50 -6.82 6.24 2.80
N ARG A 51 -6.54 6.69 4.02
CA ARG A 51 -5.24 6.58 4.69
C ARG A 51 -5.41 5.79 5.97
N ARG A 52 -4.51 4.84 6.22
CA ARG A 52 -4.44 4.08 7.47
C ARG A 52 -3.02 4.08 8.00
N TRP A 53 -2.81 4.26 9.29
CA TRP A 53 -1.47 4.25 9.87
C TRP A 53 -1.50 3.84 11.33
N GLY A 54 -0.39 3.28 11.81
CA GLY A 54 -0.33 2.82 13.19
C GLY A 54 0.94 2.07 13.50
N ARG A 55 0.97 1.48 14.69
CA ARG A 55 1.98 0.49 15.04
C ARG A 55 1.59 -0.84 14.39
N ILE A 56 2.57 -1.59 13.89
CA ILE A 56 2.30 -2.91 13.31
C ILE A 56 1.77 -3.82 14.43
N GLY A 57 0.64 -4.49 14.18
CA GLY A 57 -0.05 -5.32 15.17
C GLY A 57 -1.08 -4.60 16.04
N SER A 58 -1.40 -3.33 15.79
CA SER A 58 -2.48 -2.61 16.49
C SER A 58 -3.53 -2.04 15.51
N GLY A 59 -4.69 -1.64 16.04
CA GLY A 59 -5.82 -1.13 15.25
C GLY A 59 -5.54 0.17 14.47
N GLY A 60 -4.47 0.90 14.81
CA GLY A 60 -4.06 2.11 14.10
C GLY A 60 -5.12 3.21 14.06
N GLN A 61 -5.01 4.09 13.06
CA GLN A 61 -5.91 5.20 12.77
C GLN A 61 -6.28 5.15 11.29
N ARG A 62 -7.45 5.69 10.96
CA ARG A 62 -7.97 5.82 9.59
C ARG A 62 -8.40 7.26 9.34
N MET A 63 -8.15 7.77 8.14
CA MET A 63 -8.65 9.05 7.66
C MET A 63 -9.02 8.95 6.20
N VAL A 64 -10.09 9.63 5.80
CA VAL A 64 -10.59 9.66 4.42
C VAL A 64 -10.58 11.11 3.95
N HIS A 65 -10.08 11.34 2.74
CA HIS A 65 -10.09 12.64 2.07
C HIS A 65 -10.97 12.51 0.83
N HIS A 66 -12.00 13.35 0.72
CA HIS A 66 -12.92 13.35 -0.42
C HIS A 66 -12.50 14.39 -1.44
N PHE A 67 -12.58 14.04 -2.72
CA PHE A 67 -12.22 14.87 -3.86
C PHE A 67 -13.28 14.79 -4.95
N GLN A 68 -13.54 15.93 -5.58
CA GLN A 68 -14.43 16.01 -6.75
C GLN A 68 -13.75 15.51 -8.02
N ARG A 69 -12.41 15.57 -8.09
CA ARG A 69 -11.62 15.21 -9.27
C ARG A 69 -10.55 14.18 -8.91
N GLU A 70 -10.36 13.19 -9.78
CA GLU A 70 -9.36 12.14 -9.59
C GLU A 70 -7.93 12.69 -9.55
N GLU A 71 -7.62 13.71 -10.36
CA GLU A 71 -6.30 14.33 -10.41
C GLU A 71 -5.86 14.94 -9.06
N GLU A 72 -6.80 15.47 -8.28
CA GLU A 72 -6.53 16.02 -6.95
C GLU A 72 -6.22 14.88 -5.95
N ALA A 73 -6.98 13.79 -6.04
CA ALA A 73 -6.74 12.59 -5.23
C ALA A 73 -5.36 11.97 -5.54
N VAL A 74 -5.01 11.86 -6.82
CA VAL A 74 -3.69 11.38 -7.27
C VAL A 74 -2.58 12.34 -6.84
N GLY A 75 -2.81 13.65 -6.92
CA GLY A 75 -1.89 14.68 -6.44
C GLY A 75 -1.54 14.48 -4.96
N LEU A 76 -2.55 14.38 -4.09
CA LEU A 76 -2.35 14.13 -2.66
C LEU A 76 -1.66 12.78 -2.42
N PHE A 77 -2.06 11.74 -3.16
CA PHE A 77 -1.46 10.40 -3.04
C PHE A 77 0.05 10.44 -3.32
N LEU A 78 0.46 11.08 -4.42
CA LEU A 78 1.87 11.19 -4.78
C LEU A 78 2.68 12.08 -3.82
N GLU A 79 2.07 13.16 -3.31
CA GLU A 79 2.71 14.02 -2.32
C GLU A 79 2.98 13.27 -1.01
N LEU A 80 1.97 12.58 -0.49
CA LEU A 80 2.10 11.75 0.72
C LEU A 80 3.15 10.66 0.52
N LEU A 81 3.16 9.99 -0.64
CA LEU A 81 4.17 8.98 -0.96
C LEU A 81 5.58 9.55 -0.89
N ARG A 82 5.84 10.69 -1.54
CA ARG A 82 7.14 11.37 -1.51
C ARG A 82 7.53 11.77 -0.09
N GLN A 83 6.58 12.27 0.70
CA GLN A 83 6.83 12.64 2.09
C GLN A 83 7.19 11.42 2.96
N LYS A 84 6.46 10.29 2.82
CA LYS A 84 6.73 9.08 3.61
C LYS A 84 8.02 8.40 3.19
N ARG A 85 8.35 8.39 1.90
CA ARG A 85 9.65 7.89 1.41
C ARG A 85 10.81 8.66 2.01
N ARG A 86 10.75 10.01 2.04
CA ARG A 86 11.77 10.86 2.71
C ARG A 86 11.88 10.58 4.21
N ARG A 87 10.79 10.14 4.85
CA ARG A 87 10.75 9.78 6.28
C ARG A 87 11.25 8.36 6.56
N GLY A 88 11.71 7.62 5.55
CA GLY A 88 12.25 6.26 5.68
C GLY A 88 11.20 5.16 5.70
N TYR A 89 9.99 5.42 5.18
CA TYR A 89 9.04 4.34 4.89
C TYR A 89 9.44 3.65 3.58
N CYS A 90 9.43 2.32 3.57
CA CYS A 90 9.72 1.49 2.41
C CYS A 90 8.59 0.49 2.15
N PRO A 91 8.36 0.08 0.89
CA PRO A 91 7.49 -1.05 0.59
C PRO A 91 7.99 -2.29 1.33
N ARG A 92 7.06 -3.12 1.80
CA ARG A 92 7.44 -4.41 2.39
C ARG A 92 8.02 -5.28 1.27
N SER A 93 9.34 -5.45 1.27
CA SER A 93 10.01 -6.35 0.33
C SER A 93 9.60 -7.78 0.68
N HIS A 94 8.83 -8.42 -0.20
CA HIS A 94 8.47 -9.84 -0.05
C HIS A 94 9.69 -10.80 -0.11
N LEU A 95 10.89 -10.29 -0.41
CA LEU A 95 12.12 -11.07 -0.53
C LEU A 95 12.80 -11.45 0.80
N THR A 96 12.24 -11.10 1.96
CA THR A 96 12.85 -11.48 3.25
C THR A 96 12.23 -12.75 3.82
N ARG A 97 12.34 -13.86 3.07
CA ARG A 97 12.18 -15.22 3.62
C ARG A 97 13.17 -16.24 3.01
N LEU A 98 14.30 -15.80 2.46
CA LEU A 98 15.37 -16.69 1.93
C LEU A 98 16.80 -16.32 2.39
N ALA A 99 16.94 -15.69 3.56
CA ALA A 99 18.19 -15.68 4.32
C ALA A 99 17.76 -15.93 5.78
N THR A 100 17.91 -17.12 6.38
CA THR A 100 19.06 -18.01 6.40
C THR A 100 18.58 -19.44 6.71
N VAL A 101 18.74 -20.38 5.77
CA VAL A 101 19.14 -21.75 6.13
C VAL A 101 20.53 -21.93 5.53
N SER A 102 21.55 -21.97 6.39
CA SER A 102 22.88 -22.41 5.98
C SER A 102 22.77 -23.82 5.40
N PRO A 103 23.38 -24.12 4.24
CA PRO A 103 23.68 -25.50 3.91
C PRO A 103 24.82 -25.99 4.81
N MET A 104 24.61 -27.14 5.46
CA MET A 104 25.68 -27.96 6.01
C MET A 104 26.53 -28.54 4.88
N ALA A 105 27.87 -28.52 5.04
CA ALA A 105 28.90 -29.37 4.42
C ALA A 105 30.27 -28.84 4.93
N GLU A 106 31.24 -29.57 5.48
CA GLU A 106 31.61 -30.98 5.42
C GLU A 106 32.44 -31.43 6.65
N GLY A 107 32.44 -32.74 6.92
CA GLY A 107 33.70 -33.48 7.14
C GLY A 107 34.17 -33.73 8.57
N CYS A 108 33.72 -34.83 9.16
CA CYS A 108 34.50 -35.56 10.19
C CYS A 108 35.70 -36.26 9.53
N PRO A 109 36.94 -36.11 10.02
CA PRO A 109 37.96 -37.12 9.84
C PRO A 109 38.07 -37.99 11.11
N ALA A 110 37.94 -39.29 10.88
CA ALA A 110 38.19 -40.36 11.84
C ALA A 110 39.65 -40.36 12.31
N LYS A 111 39.87 -40.76 13.57
CA LYS A 111 41.09 -41.44 14.00
C LYS A 111 40.78 -42.41 15.12
#